data_AF-A0A2S5R027-F1
#
_entry.id   AF-A0A2S5R027-F1
#
_cell.length_a   1.000
_cell.length_b   1.000
_cell.length_c   1.000
_cell.angle_alpha   90.00
_cell.angle_beta   90.00
_cell.angle_gamma   90.00
#
_symmetry.space_group_name_H-M   'P 1'
#
loop_
_entity.id
_entity.type
_entity.pdbx_description
1 polymer ?
#
loop_
_entity_poly.entity_id
_entity_poly.type
_entity_poly.pdbx_seq_one_letter_code
_entity_poly.pdbx_strand_id
1 'polypeptide(L)'
;MKCILSLLKFLWWVGVSYIPIAIHNLEQQLKTNIGCPPVGDCYVKGSEILLEFDMLIIIFALYLWPVCVWFVGGRYIFNALYSYFHKR
;
A
#
# COMPACT_ATOMS: atom_id res chain seq x y z
N MET A 1 -0.38 -24.38 -17.37
CA MET A 1 -0.51 -22.92 -17.60
C MET A 1 -1.41 -22.19 -16.60
N LYS A 2 -2.57 -22.73 -16.20
CA LYS A 2 -3.51 -22.04 -15.27
C LYS A 2 -2.89 -21.65 -13.92
N CYS A 3 -2.05 -22.50 -13.33
CA CYS A 3 -1.38 -22.20 -12.06
C CYS A 3 -0.35 -21.06 -12.18
N ILE A 4 0.40 -21.01 -13.28
CA ILE A 4 1.41 -19.97 -13.53
C ILE A 4 0.73 -18.60 -13.68
N LEU A 5 -0.38 -18.54 -14.43
CA LEU A 5 -1.20 -17.34 -14.55
C LEU A 5 -1.79 -16.89 -13.21
N SER A 6 -2.19 -17.84 -12.36
CA SER A 6 -2.67 -17.52 -11.01
C SER A 6 -1.56 -16.96 -10.14
N LEU A 7 -0.36 -17.54 -10.21
CA LEU A 7 0.80 -17.09 -9.44
C LEU A 7 1.25 -15.69 -9.88
N LEU A 8 1.26 -15.42 -11.19
CA LEU A 8 1.56 -14.09 -11.74
C LEU A 8 0.55 -13.03 -11.28
N LYS A 9 -0.75 -13.35 -11.30
CA LYS A 9 -1.78 -12.44 -10.77
C LYS A 9 -1.60 -12.17 -9.28
N PHE A 10 -1.24 -13.19 -8.51
CA PHE A 10 -0.96 -13.02 -7.09
C PHE A 10 0.25 -12.11 -6.86
N LEU A 11 1.38 -12.40 -7.54
CA LEU A 11 2.59 -11.58 -7.49
C LEU A 11 2.33 -10.13 -7.91
N TRP A 12 1.49 -9.92 -8.92
CA TRP A 12 1.07 -8.60 -9.36
C TRP A 12 0.39 -7.82 -8.23
N TRP A 13 -0.63 -8.40 -7.58
CA TRP A 13 -1.35 -7.72 -6.51
C TRP A 13 -0.50 -7.51 -5.26
N VAL A 14 0.41 -8.45 -4.95
CA VAL A 14 1.41 -8.25 -3.88
C VAL A 14 2.33 -7.09 -4.23
N GLY A 15 2.83 -7.01 -5.47
CA GLY A 15 3.65 -5.89 -5.94
C GLY A 15 2.91 -4.55 -5.87
N VAL A 16 1.65 -4.51 -6.28
CA VAL A 16 0.80 -3.32 -6.21
C VAL A 16 0.56 -2.88 -4.75
N SER A 17 0.40 -3.82 -3.82
CA SER A 17 0.24 -3.52 -2.39
C SER A 17 1.48 -2.87 -1.75
N TYR A 18 2.65 -3.05 -2.37
CA TYR A 18 3.92 -2.47 -1.92
C TYR A 18 4.12 -1.02 -2.37
N ILE A 19 3.29 -0.50 -3.28
CA ILE A 19 3.41 0.88 -3.80
C ILE A 19 3.43 1.94 -2.68
N PRO A 20 2.51 1.97 -1.70
CA PRO A 20 2.53 2.97 -0.64
C PRO A 20 3.80 2.91 0.21
N ILE A 21 4.31 1.70 0.46
CA ILE A 21 5.55 1.47 1.22
C ILE A 21 6.76 1.97 0.43
N ALA A 22 6.80 1.71 -0.88
CA ALA A 22 7.86 2.19 -1.75
C ALA A 22 7.92 3.73 -1.79
N ILE A 23 6.76 4.39 -1.87
CA ILE A 23 6.66 5.86 -1.83
C ILE A 23 7.17 6.38 -0.49
N HIS A 24 6.77 5.77 0.63
CA HIS A 24 7.24 6.15 1.96
C HIS A 24 8.77 6.01 2.12
N ASN A 25 9.36 4.94 1.58
CA ASN A 25 10.81 4.76 1.62
C ASN A 25 11.55 5.83 0.80
N LEU A 26 11.01 6.21 -0.36
CA LEU A 26 11.56 7.30 -1.19
C LEU A 26 11.48 8.64 -0.47
N GLU A 27 10.36 8.90 0.21
CA GLU A 27 10.16 10.10 1.02
C GLU A 27 11.18 10.17 2.18
N GLN A 28 11.43 9.07 2.88
CA GLN A 28 12.45 8.98 3.94
C GLN A 28 13.87 9.21 3.41
N GLN A 29 14.18 8.67 2.23
CA GLN A 29 15.46 8.93 1.56
C GLN A 29 15.59 10.42 1.18
N LEU A 30 14.51 11.02 0.69
CA LEU A 30 14.50 12.45 0.36
C LEU A 30 14.70 13.31 1.62
N LYS A 31 14.00 13.02 2.72
CA LYS A 31 14.18 13.67 4.04
C LYS A 31 15.63 13.62 4.49
N THR A 32 16.25 12.45 4.38
CA THR A 32 17.65 12.25 4.76
C THR A 32 18.60 13.06 3.86
N ASN A 33 18.36 13.08 2.55
CA ASN A 33 19.22 13.77 1.58
C ASN A 33 19.17 15.30 1.70
N ILE A 34 18.03 15.87 2.08
CA ILE A 34 17.88 17.32 2.30
C ILE A 34 18.31 17.76 3.71
N GLY A 35 18.80 16.84 4.54
CA GLY A 35 19.31 17.12 5.89
C GLY A 35 18.21 17.32 6.93
N CYS A 36 17.00 16.80 6.69
CA CYS A 36 15.94 16.83 7.71
C CYS A 36 16.29 15.89 8.88
N PRO A 37 15.88 16.24 10.11
CA PRO A 37 15.93 15.29 11.22
C PRO A 37 15.00 14.10 10.96
N PRO A 38 15.32 12.90 11.51
CA PRO A 38 14.52 11.69 11.30
C PRO A 38 13.13 11.76 11.96
N VAL A 39 12.93 12.67 12.92
CA VAL A 39 11.67 12.87 13.63
C VAL A 39 11.44 14.38 13.80
N GLY A 40 10.24 14.85 13.51
CA GLY A 40 9.83 16.25 13.67
C GLY A 40 9.68 17.01 12.35
N ASP A 41 9.23 18.26 12.47
CA ASP A 41 8.95 19.13 11.32
C ASP A 41 10.24 19.60 10.65
N CYS A 42 10.31 19.45 9.33
CA CYS A 42 11.43 19.91 8.53
C CYS A 42 11.12 21.23 7.84
N TYR A 43 11.82 22.30 8.22
CA TYR A 43 11.64 23.66 7.69
C TYR A 43 12.78 24.07 6.75
N VAL A 44 13.15 23.18 5.82
CA VAL A 44 14.15 23.47 4.77
C VAL A 44 13.42 23.96 3.52
N LYS A 45 13.93 24.96 2.80
CA LYS A 45 13.31 25.43 1.55
C LYS A 45 13.14 24.25 0.56
N GLY A 46 11.93 24.04 0.07
CA GLY A 46 11.54 22.87 -0.75
C GLY A 46 10.97 21.69 0.05
N SER A 47 10.85 21.78 1.37
CA SER A 47 10.26 20.72 2.20
C SER A 47 8.73 20.70 2.19
N GLU A 48 8.08 21.74 1.67
CA GLU A 48 6.62 21.85 1.57
C GLU A 48 5.97 20.71 0.79
N ILE A 49 6.71 20.16 -0.19
CA ILE A 49 6.27 19.02 -0.99
C ILE A 49 6.14 17.75 -0.14
N LEU A 50 6.92 17.59 0.93
CA LEU A 50 6.89 16.36 1.73
C LEU A 50 5.56 16.17 2.48
N LEU A 51 4.89 17.26 2.85
CA LEU A 51 3.58 17.20 3.50
C LEU A 51 2.48 16.70 2.53
N GLU A 52 2.63 17.01 1.24
CA GLU A 52 1.75 16.47 0.18
C GLU A 52 2.01 14.98 -0.05
N PHE A 53 3.26 14.52 0.09
CA PHE A 53 3.63 13.10 -0.01
C PHE A 53 3.01 12.25 1.10
N ASP A 54 3.01 12.72 2.35
CA ASP A 54 2.38 12.00 3.47
C ASP A 54 0.88 11.75 3.21
N MET A 55 0.15 12.78 2.79
CA MET A 55 -1.26 12.67 2.42
C MET A 55 -1.47 11.71 1.24
N LEU A 56 -0.60 11.80 0.22
CA LEU A 56 -0.65 10.93 -0.95
C LEU A 56 -0.44 9.46 -0.57
N ILE A 57 0.51 9.15 0.31
CA ILE A 57 0.78 7.79 0.82
C ILE A 57 -0.44 7.24 1.55
N ILE A 58 -1.06 8.03 2.42
CA ILE A 58 -2.27 7.62 3.18
C ILE A 58 -3.42 7.31 2.23
N ILE A 59 -3.69 8.20 1.26
CA ILE A 59 -4.74 8.00 0.26
C ILE A 59 -4.46 6.73 -0.54
N PHE A 60 -3.23 6.55 -1.02
CA PHE A 60 -2.87 5.34 -1.75
C PHE A 60 -3.04 4.09 -0.90
N ALA A 61 -2.61 4.08 0.36
CA ALA A 61 -2.81 2.93 1.25
C ALA A 61 -4.29 2.61 1.46
N LEU A 62 -5.12 3.64 1.72
CA LEU A 62 -6.56 3.49 1.93
C LEU A 62 -7.30 2.95 0.71
N TYR A 63 -6.90 3.32 -0.52
CA TYR A 63 -7.53 2.83 -1.73
C TYR A 63 -6.94 1.51 -2.25
N LEU A 64 -5.60 1.38 -2.27
CA LEU A 64 -4.93 0.21 -2.85
C LEU A 64 -5.04 -1.02 -1.96
N TRP A 65 -4.89 -0.89 -0.64
CA TRP A 65 -4.86 -2.07 0.23
C TRP A 65 -6.18 -2.84 0.25
N PRO A 66 -7.37 -2.23 0.38
CA PRO A 66 -8.62 -2.97 0.32
C PRO A 66 -8.81 -3.70 -1.02
N VAL A 67 -8.44 -3.04 -2.13
CA VAL A 67 -8.51 -3.63 -3.47
C VAL A 67 -7.55 -4.82 -3.58
N CYS A 68 -6.30 -4.66 -3.15
CA CYS A 68 -5.30 -5.73 -3.17
C CYS A 68 -5.74 -6.91 -2.31
N VAL A 69 -6.19 -6.67 -1.08
CA VAL A 69 -6.69 -7.71 -0.16
C VAL A 69 -7.84 -8.48 -0.80
N TRP A 70 -8.78 -7.77 -1.45
CA TRP A 70 -9.92 -8.39 -2.13
C TRP A 70 -9.49 -9.38 -3.22
N PHE A 71 -8.52 -9.00 -4.07
CA PHE A 71 -8.03 -9.82 -5.18
C PHE A 71 -7.03 -10.91 -4.78
N VAL A 72 -6.26 -10.71 -3.71
CA VAL A 72 -5.27 -11.67 -3.20
C VAL A 72 -5.95 -12.86 -2.52
N GLY A 73 -7.03 -12.63 -1.78
CA GLY A 73 -7.66 -13.70 -0.99
C GLY A 73 -8.99 -13.33 -0.32
N GLY A 74 -9.28 -12.04 -0.17
CA GLY A 74 -10.46 -11.54 0.53
C GLY A 74 -11.77 -12.07 -0.04
N ARG A 75 -11.87 -12.24 -1.36
CA ARG A 75 -13.07 -12.81 -2.00
C ARG A 75 -13.35 -14.26 -1.57
N TYR A 76 -12.31 -15.07 -1.35
CA TYR A 76 -12.47 -16.45 -0.91
C TYR A 76 -12.88 -16.51 0.56
N ILE A 77 -12.27 -15.67 1.40
CA ILE A 77 -12.58 -15.57 2.83
C ILE A 77 -14.00 -15.06 3.04
N PHE A 78 -14.42 -14.03 2.28
CA PHE A 78 -15.76 -13.48 2.34
C PHE A 78 -16.82 -14.50 1.95
N ASN A 79 -16.61 -15.26 0.87
CA ASN A 79 -17.51 -16.34 0.48
C ASN A 79 -17.57 -17.47 1.52
N ALA A 80 -16.45 -17.81 2.15
CA ALA A 80 -16.40 -18.80 3.22
C ALA A 80 -17.18 -18.34 4.47
N LEU A 81 -16.99 -17.09 4.89
CA LEU A 81 -17.73 -16.48 5.99
C LEU A 81 -19.24 -16.39 5.68
N TYR A 82 -19.61 -15.92 4.49
CA TYR A 82 -21.00 -15.81 4.07
C TYR A 82 -21.71 -17.18 4.09
N SER A 83 -21.06 -18.21 3.53
CA SER A 83 -21.56 -19.58 3.57
C SER A 83 -21.74 -20.11 5.00
N TYR A 84 -20.82 -19.77 5.92
CA TYR A 84 -20.91 -20.21 7.31
C TYR A 84 -22.08 -19.55 8.07
N PHE A 85 -22.34 -18.26 7.83
CA PHE A 85 -23.42 -17.52 8.50
C PHE A 85 -24.81 -17.81 7.91
N HIS A 86 -24.94 -18.06 6.60
CA HIS A 86 -26.24 -18.26 5.95
C HIS A 86 -26.71 -19.73 5.94
N LYS A 87 -25.90 -20.66 6.45
CA LYS A 87 -26.24 -22.08 6.61
C LYS A 87 -26.78 -22.42 8.00
N ARG A 88 -26.90 -21.44 8.90
CA ARG A 88 -27.74 -21.50 10.11
C ARG A 88 -29.12 -20.92 9.80
#